data_AF-A0A355SZ87-F1
#
_entry.id   AF-A0A355SZ87-F1
#
_cell.length_a   1.000
_cell.length_b   1.000
_cell.length_c   1.000
_cell.angle_alpha   90.00
_cell.angle_beta   90.00
_cell.angle_gamma   90.00
#
_symmetry.space_group_name_H-M   'P 1'
#
loop_
_entity.id
_entity.type
_entity.pdbx_description
1 polymer ?
#
loop_
_entity_poly.entity_id
_entity_poly.type
_entity_poly.pdbx_seq_one_letter_code
_entity_poly.pdbx_strand_id
1 'polypeptide(L)' 'LDVARVSDMLARIKGKIELKRLERVSPLAVPVLLDISKEAVYGDANEALLAEAADDLIEEATRLV' A
#
# COMPACT_ATOMS: atom_id res chain seq x y z
N LEU A 1 -11.81 1.87 18.90
CA LEU A 1 -10.81 0.81 19.16
C LEU A 1 -11.38 -0.13 20.22
N ASP A 2 -11.40 -1.44 19.94
CA ASP A 2 -11.95 -2.44 20.86
C ASP A 2 -10.89 -2.85 21.90
N VAL A 3 -11.01 -2.29 23.10
CA VAL A 3 -10.04 -2.46 24.20
C VAL A 3 -10.21 -3.81 24.90
N ALA A 4 -11.44 -4.29 25.05
CA ALA A 4 -11.72 -5.56 25.74
C ALA A 4 -11.08 -6.73 24.99
N ARG A 5 -11.27 -6.79 23.66
CA ARG A 5 -10.66 -7.83 22.82
C ARG A 5 -9.14 -7.83 22.89
N VAL A 6 -8.51 -6.65 22.94
CA VAL A 6 -7.05 -6.53 23.06
C VAL A 6 -6.58 -7.04 24.42
N SER A 7 -7.28 -6.66 25.50
CA SER A 7 -6.96 -7.11 26.87
C SER A 7 -6.94 -8.64 26.97
N ASP A 8 -7.95 -9.31 26.42
CA ASP A 8 -8.06 -10.77 26.43
C ASP A 8 -6.93 -11.45 25.64
N MET A 9 -6.56 -10.89 24.48
CA MET A 9 -5.43 -11.38 23.69
C MET A 9 -4.10 -11.25 24.45
N LEU A 10 -3.86 -10.12 25.11
CA LEU A 10 -2.66 -9.88 25.90
C LEU A 10 -2.58 -10.83 27.11
N ALA A 11 -3.69 -11.04 27.82
CA ALA A 11 -3.75 -11.98 28.94
C ALA A 11 -3.36 -13.41 28.50
N ARG A 12 -3.80 -13.84 27.31
CA ARG A 12 -3.51 -15.18 26.76
C ARG A 12 -2.04 -15.42 26.43
N ILE A 13 -1.32 -14.39 25.96
CA ILE A 13 0.07 -14.50 25.48
C ILE A 13 1.13 -14.13 26.54
N LYS A 14 0.71 -13.60 27.69
CA LYS A 14 1.61 -13.20 28.80
C LYS A 14 2.56 -14.34 29.19
N GLY A 15 3.86 -14.01 29.24
CA GLY A 15 4.92 -14.96 29.63
C GLY A 15 5.28 -16.02 28.59
N LYS A 16 4.69 -15.98 27.38
CA LYS A 16 4.93 -16.96 26.32
C LYS A 16 5.77 -16.40 25.16
N ILE A 17 6.39 -15.23 25.35
CA ILE A 17 7.17 -14.55 24.32
C ILE A 17 8.66 -14.81 24.56
N GLU A 18 9.29 -15.47 23.60
CA GLU A 18 10.74 -15.55 23.51
C GLU A 18 11.26 -14.43 22.60
N LEU A 19 12.19 -13.61 23.11
CA LEU A 19 12.85 -12.60 22.30
C LEU A 19 14.00 -13.24 21.52
N LYS A 20 13.89 -13.26 20.19
CA LYS A 20 14.93 -13.74 19.29
C LYS A 20 15.51 -12.59 18.46
N ARG A 21 16.81 -12.35 18.61
CA ARG A 21 17.56 -11.43 17.73
C ARG A 21 17.94 -12.16 16.45
N LEU A 22 17.68 -11.54 15.30
CA LEU A 22 17.98 -12.09 13.99
C LEU A 22 19.14 -11.31 13.36
N GLU A 23 20.05 -12.02 12.69
CA GLU A 23 21.15 -11.42 11.93
C GLU A 23 20.71 -10.82 10.58
N ARG A 24 19.51 -11.21 10.12
CA ARG A 24 18.89 -10.75 8.87
C ARG A 24 17.42 -10.42 9.09
N VAL A 25 16.87 -9.62 8.19
CA VAL A 25 15.43 -9.28 8.19
C VAL A 25 14.58 -10.55 8.12
N SER A 26 13.53 -10.60 8.95
CA SER A 26 12.55 -11.70 8.96
C SER A 26 11.69 -11.69 7.68
N PRO A 27 11.44 -12.83 7.03
CA PRO A 27 10.46 -12.93 5.94
C PRO A 27 9.07 -12.41 6.34
N LEU A 28 8.69 -12.52 7.61
CA LEU A 28 7.42 -11.98 8.12
C LEU A 28 7.35 -10.45 8.13
N ALA A 29 8.51 -9.77 8.13
CA ALA A 29 8.59 -8.31 8.08
C ALA A 29 8.54 -7.76 6.65
N VAL A 30 8.78 -8.60 5.62
CA VAL A 30 8.87 -8.16 4.22
C VAL A 30 7.63 -7.40 3.75
N PRO A 31 6.38 -7.86 3.97
CA PRO A 31 5.20 -7.14 3.48
C PRO A 31 5.11 -5.72 4.02
N VAL A 32 5.34 -5.54 5.33
CA VAL A 32 5.25 -4.21 5.96
C VAL A 32 6.38 -3.29 5.53
N LEU A 33 7.58 -3.84 5.30
CA LEU A 33 8.72 -3.07 4.81
C LEU A 33 8.49 -2.57 3.39
N LEU A 34 7.90 -3.41 2.53
CA LEU A 34 7.52 -2.99 1.18
C LEU A 34 6.42 -1.95 1.20
N ASP A 35 5.40 -2.12 2.06
CA ASP A 35 4.29 -1.18 2.17
C ASP A 35 4.74 0.21 2.65
N ILE A 36 5.69 0.29 3.58
CA ILE A 36 6.28 1.57 4.02
C ILE A 36 7.02 2.28 2.88
N SER A 37 7.65 1.51 2.00
CA SER A 37 8.40 2.04 0.86
C SER A 37 7.53 2.28 -0.38
N LYS A 38 6.23 2.00 -0.32
CA LYS A 38 5.29 2.36 -1.39
C LYS A 38 4.98 3.84 -1.27
N GLU A 39 5.53 4.63 -2.18
CA GLU A 39 5.05 5.97 -2.44
C GLU A 39 3.92 5.91 -3.46
N ALA A 40 2.84 6.63 -3.20
CA ALA A 40 1.81 6.84 -4.20
C ALA A 40 2.39 7.73 -5.30
N VAL A 41 2.80 7.13 -6.41
CA VAL A 41 3.16 7.88 -7.61
C VAL A 41 1.86 8.48 -8.15
N TYR A 42 1.63 9.76 -7.88
CA TYR A 42 0.61 10.54 -8.58
C TYR A 42 1.09 10.68 -10.03
N GLY A 43 0.55 9.86 -10.92
CA GLY A 43 1.00 9.76 -12.30
C GLY A 43 0.13 8.78 -13.07
N ASP A 44 0.22 7.48 -12.78
CA ASP A 44 -0.41 6.43 -13.61
C ASP A 44 -1.93 6.58 -13.79
N ALA A 45 -2.67 6.91 -12.73
CA ALA A 45 -4.13 7.11 -12.83
C ALA A 45 -4.49 8.42 -13.55
N ASN A 46 -3.63 9.44 -13.46
CA ASN A 46 -3.87 10.76 -14.04
C ASN A 46 -3.38 10.82 -15.50
N GLU A 47 -2.31 10.10 -15.85
CA GLU A 47 -1.81 9.94 -17.21
C GLU A 47 -2.79 9.16 -18.07
N ALA A 48 -3.43 8.11 -17.55
CA ALA A 48 -4.48 7.40 -18.27
C ALA A 48 -5.68 8.32 -18.60
N LEU A 49 -6.13 9.12 -17.62
CA LEU A 49 -7.20 10.11 -17.83
C LEU A 49 -6.79 11.26 -18.75
N LEU A 50 -5.54 11.72 -18.66
CA LEU A 50 -4.99 12.77 -19.53
C LEU A 50 -4.79 12.27 -20.96
N ALA A 51 -4.42 11.00 -21.14
CA ALA A 51 -4.30 10.36 -22.44
C ALA A 51 -5.67 10.20 -23.11
N GLU A 52 -6.69 9.75 -22.37
CA GLU A 52 -8.07 9.68 -22.87
C GLU A 52 -8.58 11.07 -23.29
N ALA A 53 -8.38 12.10 -22.45
CA ALA A 53 -8.74 13.47 -22.79
C ALA A 53 -7.94 14.04 -23.98
N ALA A 54 -6.68 13.63 -24.15
CA ALA A 54 -5.87 14.03 -25.30
C ALA A 54 -6.37 13.36 -26.60
N ASP A 55 -6.74 12.09 -26.54
CA ASP A 55 -7.31 11.36 -27.67
C ASP A 55 -8.65 11.98 -28.13
N ASP A 56 -9.52 12.37 -27.18
CA ASP A 56 -10.77 13.08 -27.47
C ASP A 56 -10.53 14.41 -28.21
N LEU A 57 -9.54 15.20 -27.77
CA LEU A 57 -9.18 16.47 -28.39
C LEU A 57 -8.59 16.29 -29.80
N ILE A 58 -7.81 15.22 -30.02
CA ILE A 58 -7.26 14.87 -31.33
C ILE A 58 -8.38 14.45 -32.28
N GLU A 59 -9.33 13.65 -31.81
CA GLU A 59 -10.49 13.22 -32.63
C GLU A 59 -11.34 14.42 -33.05
N GLU A 60 -11.58 15.38 -32.14
CA GLU A 60 -12.31 16.61 -32.46
C GLU A 60 -11.59 17.45 -33.52
N ALA A 61 -10.27 17.66 -33.36
CA ALA A 61 -9.48 18.44 -34.29
C ALA A 61 -9.37 17.79 -35.68
N THR A 62 -9.26 16.46 -35.73
CA THR A 62 -9.17 15.71 -37.00
C THR A 62 -10.50 15.59 -37.73
N ARG A 63 -11.64 15.75 -37.05
CA ARG A 63 -12.98 15.81 -37.66
C ARG A 63 -13.29 17.14 -38.37
N LEU A 64 -12.52 18.19 -38.07
CA LEU A 64 -12.72 19.55 -38.62
C LEU A 64 -11.95 19.82 -39.93
N VAL A 65 -11.31 18.81 -40.53
CA VAL A 65 -10.57 18.88 -41.80
C VAL A 65 -11.17 17.88 -42.80
#